data_AF-T0RKM5-F1
#
_entry.id   AF-T0RKM5-F1
#
_cell.length_a   1.000
_cell.length_b   1.000
_cell.length_c   1.000
_cell.angle_alpha   90.00
_cell.angle_beta   90.00
_cell.angle_gamma   90.00
#
_symmetry.space_group_name_H-M   'P 1'
#
loop_
_entity.id
_entity.type
_entity.pdbx_description
1 polymer ?
#
loop_
_entity_poly.entity_id
_entity_poly.type
_entity_poly.pdbx_seq_one_letter_code
_entity_poly.pdbx_strand_id
1 'polypeptide(L)'
;MTRPTVSLTDSPVLEAKNATLRTSIEAHVAWHGDPAMLADRDRLTHDRDRLRSTLARAQDIRLATASVVGCRKRVCDGAHCAEFRIQVDTVAHGTLYTWHTEAKFRALALVLTASGAVVPDVPSTEVRRFTETALRERMQLLDNFLSSICDNKALEWGVRVHDDICVFQLKARAKATRYSSSQAAQVRAVLAAMTEDCDVHDEFKHLRARLAEYTSGDVNKILAAETSALQDDVRTLQRLVAAGDRIYMLSARVVESRKVTRHGRHVDEYQLAVETNSRGTLTLWHRYCTLYHLRTLMLTKYGDRASGLPSLPKHSVFTVLSEACMIDRVAKLNAYLEAAMADEKLQWGLRVDDDTRVFKYQKPRRAHSRVSVASTAGSSDDDEA
;
A
#
# COMPACT_ATOMS: atom_id res chain seq x y z
N MET A 1 4.76 -26.52 -1.13
CA MET A 1 5.48 -26.44 0.15
C MET A 1 6.97 -26.54 -0.14
N THR A 2 7.66 -25.41 -0.19
CA THR A 2 9.12 -25.32 -0.27
C THR A 2 9.71 -25.85 1.05
N ARG A 3 10.75 -26.69 0.98
CA ARG A 3 11.42 -27.20 2.18
C ARG A 3 12.03 -26.01 2.97
N PRO A 4 11.92 -25.99 4.31
CA PRO A 4 12.58 -24.97 5.11
C PRO A 4 14.10 -25.03 4.87
N THR A 5 14.66 -23.91 4.43
CA THR A 5 16.09 -23.79 4.13
C THR A 5 16.83 -23.25 5.35
N VAL A 6 17.80 -24.01 5.84
CA VAL A 6 18.74 -23.54 6.87
C VAL A 6 19.98 -23.02 6.13
N SER A 7 20.12 -21.70 6.01
CA SER A 7 21.32 -21.08 5.47
C SER A 7 22.17 -20.56 6.64
N LEU A 8 23.19 -21.32 7.01
CA LEU A 8 24.25 -20.88 7.93
C LEU A 8 25.25 -20.05 7.12
N THR A 9 24.91 -18.80 6.78
CA THR A 9 25.85 -17.92 6.10
C THR A 9 26.79 -17.25 7.10
N ASP A 10 28.08 -17.15 6.75
CA ASP A 10 29.09 -16.31 7.39
C ASP A 10 28.83 -14.81 7.12
N SER A 11 27.60 -14.38 7.41
CA SER A 11 27.00 -13.06 7.12
C SER A 11 27.88 -11.88 7.55
N PRO A 12 28.52 -11.86 8.75
CA PRO A 12 29.17 -10.63 9.24
C PRO A 12 30.37 -10.19 8.39
N VAL A 13 31.16 -11.15 7.91
CA VAL A 13 32.36 -10.82 7.10
C VAL A 13 31.94 -10.29 5.73
N LEU A 14 30.91 -10.89 5.13
CA LEU A 14 30.43 -10.47 3.83
C LEU A 14 29.64 -9.16 3.91
N GLU A 15 28.86 -8.94 4.97
CA GLU A 15 28.21 -7.67 5.28
C GLU A 15 29.23 -6.54 5.43
N ALA A 16 30.34 -6.77 6.15
CA ALA A 16 31.42 -5.80 6.28
C ALA A 16 32.08 -5.47 4.92
N LYS A 17 32.24 -6.48 4.05
CA LYS A 17 32.72 -6.28 2.68
C LYS A 17 31.70 -5.49 1.84
N ASN A 18 30.41 -5.79 1.94
CA ASN A 18 29.35 -5.03 1.26
C ASN A 18 29.35 -3.58 1.72
N ALA A 19 29.48 -3.31 3.03
CA ALA A 19 29.59 -1.96 3.57
C ALA A 19 30.80 -1.22 2.99
N THR A 20 31.97 -1.88 2.92
CA THR A 20 33.18 -1.30 2.31
C THR A 20 32.96 -0.99 0.82
N LEU A 21 32.35 -1.91 0.06
CA LEU A 21 32.05 -1.70 -1.36
C LEU A 21 31.09 -0.53 -1.58
N ARG A 22 30.04 -0.39 -0.76
CA ARG A 22 29.12 0.77 -0.83
C ARG A 22 29.89 2.07 -0.62
N THR A 23 30.72 2.14 0.41
CA THR A 23 31.55 3.33 0.69
C THR A 23 32.53 3.62 -0.46
N SER A 24 33.15 2.59 -1.04
CA SER A 24 34.05 2.77 -2.18
C SER A 24 33.33 3.28 -3.43
N ILE A 25 32.13 2.78 -3.71
CA ILE A 25 31.30 3.26 -4.83
C ILE A 25 30.95 4.72 -4.61
N GLU A 26 30.40 5.08 -3.45
CA GLU A 26 30.00 6.47 -3.18
C GLU A 26 31.19 7.42 -3.19
N ALA A 27 32.35 7.01 -2.68
CA ALA A 27 33.57 7.83 -2.73
C ALA A 27 34.05 8.05 -4.18
N HIS A 28 34.03 7.00 -5.01
CA HIS A 28 34.41 7.09 -6.43
C HIS A 28 33.46 8.01 -7.20
N VAL A 29 32.16 7.82 -6.97
CA VAL A 29 31.10 8.60 -7.59
C VAL A 29 31.17 10.08 -7.16
N ALA A 30 31.41 10.36 -5.88
CA ALA A 30 31.59 11.72 -5.37
C ALA A 30 32.82 12.43 -5.94
N TRP A 31 33.90 11.69 -6.21
CA TRP A 31 35.14 12.25 -6.73
C TRP A 31 35.09 12.53 -8.24
N HIS A 32 34.42 11.67 -9.00
CA HIS A 32 34.44 11.69 -10.47
C HIS A 32 33.14 12.20 -11.10
N GLY A 33 32.04 12.25 -10.35
CA GLY A 33 30.73 12.69 -10.82
C GLY A 33 30.54 14.20 -10.78
N ASP A 34 29.64 14.69 -11.62
CA ASP A 34 29.16 16.07 -11.58
C ASP A 34 28.39 16.32 -10.26
N PRO A 35 28.81 17.30 -9.43
CA PRO A 35 28.16 17.60 -8.15
C PRO A 35 26.66 17.90 -8.27
N ALA A 36 26.21 18.53 -9.35
CA ALA A 36 24.80 18.85 -9.57
C ALA A 36 23.98 17.59 -9.88
N MET A 37 24.54 16.64 -10.64
CA MET A 37 23.89 15.35 -10.90
C MET A 37 23.77 14.51 -9.64
N LEU A 38 24.81 14.51 -8.80
CA LEU A 38 24.80 13.82 -7.51
C LEU A 38 23.73 14.38 -6.58
N ALA A 39 23.67 15.70 -6.45
CA ALA A 39 22.64 16.36 -5.65
C ALA A 39 21.22 16.03 -6.14
N ASP A 40 21.00 15.94 -7.46
CA ASP A 40 19.71 15.54 -8.02
C ASP A 40 19.38 14.07 -7.72
N ARG A 41 20.33 13.16 -7.92
CA ARG A 41 20.19 11.73 -7.60
C ARG A 41 19.82 11.53 -6.13
N ASP A 42 20.52 12.21 -5.23
CA ASP A 42 20.32 12.06 -3.78
C ASP A 42 18.96 12.62 -3.36
N ARG A 43 18.56 13.77 -3.90
CA ARG A 43 17.21 14.34 -3.70
C ARG A 43 16.12 13.38 -4.16
N LEU A 44 16.26 12.81 -5.36
CA LEU A 44 15.27 11.88 -5.91
C LEU A 44 15.21 10.56 -5.13
N THR A 45 16.36 10.08 -4.65
CA THR A 45 16.43 8.90 -3.76
C THR A 45 15.65 9.16 -2.47
N HIS A 46 15.86 10.33 -1.85
CA HIS A 46 15.12 10.74 -0.66
C HIS A 46 13.61 10.86 -0.92
N ASP A 47 13.21 11.49 -2.03
CA ASP A 47 11.80 11.62 -2.42
C ASP A 47 11.15 10.26 -2.68
N ARG A 48 11.84 9.34 -3.36
CA ARG A 48 11.40 7.96 -3.59
C ARG A 48 11.12 7.25 -2.28
N ASP A 49 12.06 7.31 -1.34
CA ASP A 49 11.95 6.61 -0.05
C ASP A 49 10.82 7.22 0.79
N ARG A 50 10.73 8.55 0.86
CA ARG A 50 9.60 9.25 1.51
C ARG A 50 8.25 8.86 0.93
N LEU A 51 8.13 8.77 -0.39
CA LEU A 51 6.89 8.37 -1.06
C LEU A 51 6.55 6.91 -0.81
N ARG A 52 7.54 6.01 -0.82
CA ARG A 52 7.37 4.58 -0.45
C ARG A 52 6.84 4.44 0.97
N SER A 53 7.46 5.11 1.94
CA SER A 53 6.97 5.14 3.34
C SER A 53 5.55 5.69 3.45
N THR A 54 5.25 6.76 2.71
CA THR A 54 3.89 7.35 2.70
C THR A 54 2.86 6.38 2.13
N LEU A 55 3.18 5.71 1.02
CA LEU A 55 2.34 4.72 0.39
C LEU A 55 2.10 3.52 1.32
N ALA A 56 3.16 3.01 1.94
CA ALA A 56 3.15 1.90 2.89
C ALA A 56 2.25 2.18 4.10
N ARG A 57 2.47 3.30 4.79
CA ARG A 57 1.69 3.70 5.98
C ARG A 57 0.21 3.94 5.67
N ALA A 58 -0.13 4.30 4.44
CA ALA A 58 -1.51 4.48 4.01
C ALA A 58 -2.27 3.15 3.81
N GLN A 59 -1.57 2.02 3.72
CA GLN A 59 -2.20 0.71 3.46
C GLN A 59 -2.80 0.09 4.73
N ASP A 60 -3.96 -0.53 4.57
CA ASP A 60 -4.57 -1.40 5.59
C ASP A 60 -4.23 -2.87 5.25
N ILE A 61 -3.03 -3.31 5.64
CA ILE A 61 -2.50 -4.61 5.24
C ILE A 61 -2.98 -5.68 6.22
N ARG A 62 -3.73 -6.66 5.69
CA ARG A 62 -4.32 -7.73 6.50
C ARG A 62 -3.61 -9.04 6.33
N LEU A 63 -3.37 -9.67 7.47
CA LEU A 63 -2.81 -11.00 7.58
C LEU A 63 -3.80 -12.03 6.99
N ALA A 64 -3.32 -12.85 6.08
CA ALA A 64 -3.98 -14.10 5.70
C ALA A 64 -3.39 -15.24 6.53
N THR A 65 -2.06 -15.42 6.45
CA THR A 65 -1.28 -16.44 7.16
C THR A 65 0.14 -15.93 7.42
N ALA A 66 0.83 -16.52 8.41
CA ALA A 66 2.25 -16.33 8.64
C ALA A 66 2.92 -17.69 8.90
N SER A 67 4.14 -17.88 8.39
CA SER A 67 4.92 -19.11 8.58
C SER A 67 6.41 -18.84 8.69
N VAL A 68 7.15 -19.71 9.36
CA VAL A 68 8.61 -19.64 9.46
C VAL A 68 9.24 -20.46 8.33
N VAL A 69 9.90 -19.79 7.40
CA VAL A 69 10.42 -20.42 6.16
C VAL A 69 11.94 -20.58 6.12
N GLY A 70 12.66 -19.91 7.01
CA GLY A 70 14.11 -19.99 7.09
C GLY A 70 14.66 -19.52 8.43
N CYS A 71 15.95 -19.73 8.64
CA CYS A 71 16.69 -19.19 9.77
C CYS A 71 18.11 -18.80 9.35
N ARG A 72 18.69 -17.80 10.02
CA ARG A 72 20.09 -17.40 9.87
C ARG A 72 20.72 -17.09 11.22
N LYS A 73 22.04 -17.11 11.26
CA LYS A 73 22.83 -16.67 12.41
C LYS A 73 23.17 -15.20 12.24
N ARG A 74 22.94 -14.38 13.26
CA ARG A 74 23.32 -12.96 13.28
C ARG A 74 24.17 -12.67 14.52
N VAL A 75 24.94 -11.58 14.46
CA VAL A 75 25.60 -10.99 15.63
C VAL A 75 24.80 -9.76 16.04
N CYS A 76 24.25 -9.75 17.25
CA CYS A 76 23.60 -8.61 17.87
C CYS A 76 24.34 -8.29 19.17
N ASP A 77 24.82 -7.06 19.34
CA ASP A 77 25.53 -6.60 20.54
C ASP A 77 26.73 -7.48 20.94
N GLY A 78 27.45 -7.99 19.95
CA GLY A 78 28.58 -8.91 20.14
C GLY A 78 28.20 -10.34 20.50
N ALA A 79 26.91 -10.64 20.68
CA ALA A 79 26.40 -11.99 20.93
C ALA A 79 25.83 -12.60 19.64
N HIS A 80 26.01 -13.91 19.48
CA HIS A 80 25.38 -14.64 18.38
C HIS A 80 23.92 -14.98 18.71
N CYS A 81 23.00 -14.62 17.83
CA CYS A 81 21.58 -14.94 17.95
C CYS A 81 21.04 -15.60 16.67
N ALA A 82 19.92 -16.32 16.81
CA ALA A 82 19.19 -16.88 15.67
C ALA A 82 18.09 -15.92 15.24
N GLU A 83 18.04 -15.60 13.96
CA GLU A 83 16.92 -14.91 13.33
C GLU A 83 16.14 -15.89 12.46
N PHE A 84 14.82 -15.72 12.44
CA PHE A 84 13.89 -16.56 11.70
C PHE A 84 13.20 -15.73 10.62
N ARG A 85 13.23 -16.24 9.39
CA ARG A 85 12.55 -15.63 8.25
C ARG A 85 11.10 -15.99 8.32
N ILE A 86 10.25 -14.99 8.52
CA ILE A 86 8.81 -15.12 8.48
C ILE A 86 8.33 -14.76 7.09
N GLN A 87 7.57 -15.67 6.47
CA GLN A 87 6.75 -15.38 5.32
C GLN A 87 5.36 -14.96 5.80
N VAL A 88 4.92 -13.79 5.39
CA VAL A 88 3.64 -13.20 5.76
C VAL A 88 2.80 -13.06 4.51
N ASP A 89 1.81 -13.93 4.35
CA ASP A 89 0.86 -13.84 3.26
C ASP A 89 -0.28 -12.90 3.65
N THR A 90 -0.60 -11.97 2.76
CA THR A 90 -1.60 -10.95 3.01
C THR A 90 -2.83 -11.18 2.14
N VAL A 91 -3.98 -10.65 2.58
CA VAL A 91 -5.25 -10.83 1.88
C VAL A 91 -5.25 -10.17 0.49
N ALA A 92 -4.57 -9.02 0.34
CA ALA A 92 -4.66 -8.20 -0.88
C ALA A 92 -3.30 -7.73 -1.42
N HIS A 93 -2.23 -7.89 -0.65
CA HIS A 93 -0.93 -7.29 -0.93
C HIS A 93 0.16 -8.30 -1.35
N GLY A 94 -0.20 -9.58 -1.49
CA GLY A 94 0.73 -10.66 -1.81
C GLY A 94 1.51 -11.14 -0.58
N THR A 95 2.72 -11.65 -0.82
CA THR A 95 3.59 -12.21 0.21
C THR A 95 4.68 -11.20 0.58
N LEU A 96 4.88 -11.00 1.88
CA LEU A 96 5.92 -10.14 2.45
C LEU A 96 6.87 -10.98 3.31
N TYR A 97 8.09 -10.51 3.52
CA TYR A 97 9.08 -11.20 4.33
C TYR A 97 9.61 -10.30 5.45
N THR A 98 10.03 -10.93 6.56
CA THR A 98 10.71 -10.22 7.65
C THR A 98 11.55 -11.19 8.45
N TRP A 99 12.60 -10.68 9.09
CA TRP A 99 13.42 -11.43 10.03
C TRP A 99 13.09 -11.03 11.46
N HIS A 100 12.85 -12.01 12.32
CA HIS A 100 12.61 -11.76 13.74
C HIS A 100 13.41 -12.73 14.60
N THR A 101 13.87 -12.23 15.75
CA THR A 101 14.51 -13.05 16.77
C THR A 101 13.46 -13.78 17.59
N GLU A 102 13.86 -14.85 18.25
CA GLU A 102 13.01 -15.60 19.18
C GLU A 102 12.42 -14.72 20.30
N ALA A 103 13.17 -13.72 20.75
CA ALA A 103 12.70 -12.76 21.75
C ALA A 103 11.42 -12.02 21.30
N LYS A 104 11.29 -11.69 20.01
CA LYS A 104 10.09 -11.04 19.48
C LYS A 104 8.88 -11.98 19.46
N PHE A 105 9.07 -13.27 19.18
CA PHE A 105 8.01 -14.28 19.30
C PHE A 105 7.56 -14.43 20.76
N ARG A 106 8.50 -14.48 21.71
CA ARG A 106 8.19 -14.53 23.15
C ARG A 106 7.41 -13.30 23.60
N ALA A 107 7.84 -12.11 23.19
CA ALA A 107 7.15 -10.87 23.50
C ALA A 107 5.70 -10.89 22.99
N LEU A 108 5.49 -11.36 21.75
CA LEU A 108 4.14 -11.53 21.19
C LEU A 108 3.32 -12.55 22.00
N ALA A 109 3.88 -13.70 22.33
CA ALA A 109 3.20 -14.73 23.13
C ALA A 109 2.78 -14.20 24.51
N LEU A 110 3.66 -13.47 25.19
CA LEU A 110 3.36 -12.85 26.49
C LEU A 110 2.18 -11.88 26.39
N VAL A 111 2.15 -11.03 25.37
CA VAL A 111 1.07 -10.05 25.19
C VAL A 111 -0.27 -10.75 24.85
N LEU A 112 -0.24 -11.81 24.05
CA LEU A 112 -1.43 -12.60 23.74
C LEU A 112 -1.96 -13.33 24.98
N THR A 113 -1.09 -13.96 25.75
CA THR A 113 -1.45 -14.64 27.01
C THR A 113 -2.01 -13.66 28.04
N ALA A 114 -1.41 -12.47 28.17
CA ALA A 114 -1.92 -11.40 29.03
C ALA A 114 -3.33 -10.92 28.62
N SER A 115 -3.68 -11.08 27.35
CA SER A 115 -5.02 -10.79 26.81
C SER A 115 -6.02 -11.95 27.02
N GLY A 116 -5.61 -13.01 27.74
CA GLY A 116 -6.43 -14.19 28.02
C GLY A 116 -6.42 -15.25 26.91
N ALA A 117 -5.53 -15.13 25.92
CA ALA A 117 -5.39 -16.13 24.87
C ALA A 117 -4.64 -17.37 25.38
N VAL A 118 -5.07 -18.56 24.97
CA VAL A 118 -4.27 -19.78 25.10
C VAL A 118 -3.45 -19.92 23.83
N VAL A 119 -2.13 -19.75 23.93
CA VAL A 119 -1.19 -19.86 22.81
C VAL A 119 -0.19 -21.00 23.06
N PRO A 120 0.32 -21.65 21.99
CA PRO A 120 1.39 -22.63 22.12
C PRO A 120 2.62 -22.03 22.79
N ASP A 121 3.37 -22.86 23.51
CA ASP A 121 4.57 -22.41 24.21
C ASP A 121 5.63 -21.96 23.20
N VAL A 122 6.20 -20.77 23.43
CA VAL A 122 7.34 -20.27 22.66
C VAL A 122 8.58 -20.55 23.50
N PRO A 123 9.62 -21.17 22.93
CA PRO A 123 10.78 -21.55 23.72
C PRO A 123 11.39 -20.39 24.51
N SER A 124 11.71 -20.66 25.77
CA SER A 124 12.18 -19.65 26.72
C SER A 124 13.69 -19.39 26.68
N THR A 125 14.46 -20.37 26.21
CA THR A 125 15.93 -20.33 26.20
C THR A 125 16.44 -20.18 24.79
N GLU A 126 17.38 -19.28 24.52
CA GLU A 126 17.93 -19.10 23.18
C GLU A 126 18.70 -20.34 22.67
N VAL A 127 18.80 -20.45 21.35
CA VAL A 127 19.57 -21.52 20.70
C VAL A 127 21.06 -21.34 20.99
N ARG A 128 21.55 -22.01 22.04
CA ARG A 128 22.98 -21.96 22.43
C ARG A 128 23.90 -22.67 21.44
N ARG A 129 23.38 -23.67 20.73
CA ARG A 129 24.11 -24.45 19.71
C ARG A 129 23.40 -24.31 18.38
N PHE A 130 24.02 -23.59 17.46
CA PHE A 130 23.54 -23.37 16.09
C PHE A 130 23.73 -24.61 15.20
N THR A 131 23.32 -25.79 15.67
CA THR A 131 23.29 -26.99 14.84
C THR A 131 22.06 -26.94 13.95
N GLU A 132 22.16 -27.53 12.75
CA GLU A 132 21.04 -27.58 11.81
C GLU A 132 19.79 -28.22 12.43
N THR A 133 19.96 -29.29 13.21
CA THR A 133 18.86 -29.98 13.91
C THR A 133 18.18 -29.05 14.92
N ALA A 134 18.94 -28.36 15.78
CA ALA A 134 18.38 -27.47 16.79
C ALA A 134 17.64 -26.28 16.17
N LEU A 135 18.18 -25.73 15.08
CA LEU A 135 17.55 -24.64 14.33
C LEU A 135 16.26 -25.11 13.65
N ARG A 136 16.25 -26.31 13.06
CA ARG A 136 15.06 -26.89 12.42
C ARG A 136 13.94 -27.18 13.43
N GLU A 137 14.29 -27.77 14.57
CA GLU A 137 13.34 -27.98 15.68
C GLU A 137 12.75 -26.65 16.15
N ARG A 138 13.59 -25.62 16.28
CA ARG A 138 13.14 -24.28 16.66
C ARG A 138 12.20 -23.66 15.63
N MET A 139 12.54 -23.75 14.34
CA MET A 139 11.67 -23.28 13.27
C MET A 139 10.29 -23.94 13.34
N GLN A 140 10.23 -25.25 13.56
CA GLN A 140 8.95 -25.97 13.67
C GLN A 140 8.10 -25.49 14.85
N LEU A 141 8.71 -25.25 16.02
CA LEU A 141 7.99 -24.74 17.19
C LEU A 141 7.42 -23.33 16.93
N LEU A 142 8.22 -22.45 16.34
CA LEU A 142 7.78 -21.09 16.00
C LEU A 142 6.71 -21.08 14.90
N ASP A 143 6.81 -21.98 13.92
CA ASP A 143 5.81 -22.15 12.87
C ASP A 143 4.48 -22.67 13.41
N ASN A 144 4.53 -23.63 14.34
CA ASN A 144 3.34 -24.13 15.06
C ASN A 144 2.67 -23.00 15.87
N PHE A 145 3.47 -22.16 16.54
CA PHE A 145 2.98 -20.99 17.27
C PHE A 145 2.26 -20.01 16.32
N LEU A 146 2.90 -19.63 15.20
CA LEU A 146 2.30 -18.72 14.22
C LEU A 146 1.01 -19.29 13.61
N SER A 147 1.02 -20.57 13.25
CA SER A 147 -0.15 -21.25 12.70
C SER A 147 -1.33 -21.21 13.68
N SER A 148 -1.08 -21.52 14.96
CA SER A 148 -2.12 -21.50 15.99
C SER A 148 -2.75 -20.11 16.20
N ILE A 149 -1.95 -19.04 16.21
CA ILE A 149 -2.48 -17.67 16.38
C ILE A 149 -3.12 -17.12 15.10
N CYS A 150 -2.72 -17.61 13.92
CA CYS A 150 -3.37 -17.30 12.65
C CYS A 150 -4.76 -17.96 12.54
N ASP A 151 -4.90 -19.20 13.01
CA ASP A 151 -6.16 -19.95 12.96
C ASP A 151 -7.20 -19.38 13.94
N ASN A 152 -6.74 -18.80 15.06
CA ASN A 152 -7.61 -18.16 16.02
C ASN A 152 -8.02 -16.74 15.57
N LYS A 153 -9.07 -16.65 14.74
CA LYS A 153 -9.62 -15.37 14.24
C LYS A 153 -10.20 -14.44 15.32
N ALA A 154 -10.33 -14.90 16.56
CA ALA A 154 -10.74 -14.06 17.69
C ALA A 154 -9.59 -13.20 18.25
N LEU A 155 -8.33 -13.56 17.96
CA LEU A 155 -7.16 -12.81 18.38
C LEU A 155 -6.89 -11.64 17.43
N GLU A 156 -6.59 -10.49 18.03
CA GLU A 156 -6.11 -9.31 17.31
C GLU A 156 -4.63 -9.10 17.61
N TRP A 157 -3.81 -9.12 16.56
CA TRP A 157 -2.36 -8.99 16.67
C TRP A 157 -1.77 -8.49 15.36
N GLY A 158 -0.49 -8.12 15.38
CA GLY A 158 0.21 -7.75 14.16
C GLY A 158 1.69 -8.05 14.19
N VAL A 159 2.27 -8.09 13.01
CA VAL A 159 3.70 -8.25 12.77
C VAL A 159 4.22 -7.05 11.99
N ARG A 160 5.27 -6.42 12.50
CA ARG A 160 6.03 -5.42 11.74
C ARG A 160 6.93 -6.17 10.76
N VAL A 161 6.80 -5.89 9.47
CA VAL A 161 7.61 -6.52 8.41
C VAL A 161 8.65 -5.57 7.82
N HIS A 162 8.43 -4.27 7.97
CA HIS A 162 9.35 -3.17 7.67
C HIS A 162 8.99 -2.00 8.60
N ASP A 163 9.85 -1.00 8.78
CA ASP A 163 9.62 0.13 9.69
C ASP A 163 8.28 0.84 9.43
N ASP A 164 7.94 1.00 8.15
CA ASP A 164 6.68 1.59 7.69
C ASP A 164 5.57 0.58 7.38
N ILE A 165 5.80 -0.73 7.53
CA ILE A 165 4.85 -1.78 7.12
C ILE A 165 4.52 -2.68 8.31
N CYS A 166 3.28 -2.60 8.76
CA CYS A 166 2.72 -3.52 9.75
C CYS A 166 1.55 -4.30 9.12
N VAL A 167 1.53 -5.60 9.37
CA VAL A 167 0.49 -6.51 8.91
C VAL A 167 -0.33 -6.95 10.12
N PHE A 168 -1.66 -6.82 10.03
CA PHE A 168 -2.54 -7.07 11.17
C PHE A 168 -3.56 -8.17 10.91
N GLN A 169 -3.79 -8.99 11.92
CA GLN A 169 -5.01 -9.76 12.09
C GLN A 169 -5.94 -8.95 13.00
N LEU A 170 -7.07 -8.47 12.47
CA LEU A 170 -8.09 -7.75 13.25
C LEU A 170 -9.48 -8.32 12.93
N LYS A 171 -10.41 -8.20 13.86
CA LYS A 171 -11.82 -8.61 13.65
C LYS A 171 -12.53 -7.71 12.65
N ALA A 172 -12.15 -6.43 12.62
CA ALA A 172 -12.74 -5.47 11.69
C ALA A 172 -12.40 -5.82 10.24
N ARG A 173 -13.40 -5.73 9.34
CA ARG A 173 -13.19 -5.95 7.91
C ARG A 173 -12.14 -4.99 7.36
N ALA A 174 -11.28 -5.51 6.48
CA ALA A 174 -10.30 -4.70 5.74
C ALA A 174 -10.98 -3.52 5.05
N LYS A 175 -10.36 -2.35 5.09
CA LYS A 175 -10.80 -1.21 4.27
C LYS A 175 -10.63 -1.62 2.81
N ALA A 176 -11.69 -1.46 2.01
CA ALA A 176 -11.65 -1.81 0.60
C ALA A 176 -10.52 -1.06 -0.13
N THR A 177 -9.71 -1.80 -0.89
CA THR A 177 -8.61 -1.29 -1.72
C THR A 177 -9.19 -0.38 -2.81
N ARG A 178 -8.62 0.82 -2.94
CA ARG A 178 -9.20 1.89 -3.78
C ARG A 178 -8.58 2.01 -5.16
N TYR A 179 -7.46 1.33 -5.32
CA TYR A 179 -6.69 1.25 -6.54
C TYR A 179 -7.43 0.50 -7.64
N SER A 180 -7.19 0.89 -8.89
CA SER A 180 -7.47 0.04 -10.05
C SER A 180 -6.66 -1.27 -9.95
N SER A 181 -7.03 -2.32 -10.69
CA SER A 181 -6.31 -3.61 -10.61
C SER A 181 -4.82 -3.46 -10.97
N SER A 182 -4.51 -2.58 -11.93
CA SER A 182 -3.15 -2.21 -12.32
C SER A 182 -2.39 -1.53 -11.18
N GLN A 183 -2.96 -0.46 -10.63
CA GLN A 183 -2.36 0.26 -9.50
C GLN A 183 -2.19 -0.65 -8.27
N ALA A 184 -3.15 -1.54 -8.00
CA ALA A 184 -3.04 -2.49 -6.90
C ALA A 184 -1.85 -3.45 -7.11
N ALA A 185 -1.59 -3.88 -8.35
CA ALA A 185 -0.41 -4.68 -8.67
C ALA A 185 0.90 -3.90 -8.47
N GLN A 186 0.92 -2.62 -8.86
CA GLN A 186 2.08 -1.76 -8.65
C GLN A 186 2.34 -1.52 -7.15
N VAL A 187 1.31 -1.24 -6.36
CA VAL A 187 1.43 -1.11 -4.90
C VAL A 187 1.97 -2.39 -4.28
N ARG A 188 1.48 -3.56 -4.71
CA ARG A 188 2.03 -4.86 -4.28
C ARG A 188 3.51 -4.99 -4.59
N ALA A 189 3.92 -4.66 -5.82
CA ALA A 189 5.31 -4.74 -6.21
C ALA A 189 6.20 -3.82 -5.36
N VAL A 190 5.74 -2.60 -5.07
CA VAL A 190 6.46 -1.66 -4.20
C VAL A 190 6.62 -2.22 -2.79
N LEU A 191 5.54 -2.72 -2.18
CA LEU A 191 5.60 -3.28 -0.82
C LEU A 191 6.46 -4.54 -0.76
N ALA A 192 6.36 -5.42 -1.77
CA ALA A 192 7.18 -6.62 -1.87
C ALA A 192 8.67 -6.23 -1.92
N ALA A 193 9.05 -5.30 -2.80
CA ALA A 193 10.42 -4.83 -2.94
C ALA A 193 10.96 -4.17 -1.66
N MET A 194 10.12 -3.52 -0.85
CA MET A 194 10.52 -2.98 0.46
C MET A 194 10.81 -4.07 1.50
N THR A 195 10.27 -5.27 1.32
CA THR A 195 10.42 -6.40 2.26
C THR A 195 11.29 -7.53 1.70
N GLU A 196 11.75 -7.38 0.46
CA GLU A 196 12.55 -8.39 -0.22
C GLU A 196 13.95 -8.39 0.39
N ASP A 197 14.31 -9.53 0.97
CA ASP A 197 15.65 -9.75 1.49
C ASP A 197 16.59 -10.04 0.32
N CYS A 198 17.59 -9.18 0.14
CA CYS A 198 18.67 -9.45 -0.80
C CYS A 198 19.63 -10.45 -0.15
N ASP A 199 19.89 -11.57 -0.82
CA ASP A 199 20.96 -12.48 -0.38
C ASP A 199 22.27 -11.69 -0.32
N VAL A 200 22.97 -11.76 0.81
CA VAL A 200 24.20 -10.98 1.05
C VAL A 200 25.27 -11.26 -0.02
N HIS A 201 25.29 -12.47 -0.60
CA HIS A 201 26.18 -12.82 -1.71
C HIS A 201 25.74 -12.23 -3.04
N ASP A 202 24.44 -12.20 -3.31
CA ASP A 202 23.94 -11.57 -4.53
C ASP A 202 24.13 -10.06 -4.48
N GLU A 203 23.96 -9.46 -3.30
CA GLU A 203 24.35 -8.07 -3.07
C GLU A 203 25.85 -7.86 -3.26
N PHE A 204 26.72 -8.72 -2.72
CA PHE A 204 28.16 -8.61 -2.92
C PHE A 204 28.54 -8.64 -4.40
N LYS A 205 27.97 -9.58 -5.17
CA LYS A 205 28.18 -9.67 -6.62
C LYS A 205 27.69 -8.41 -7.32
N HIS A 206 26.52 -7.90 -6.95
CA HIS A 206 25.93 -6.69 -7.53
C HIS A 206 26.80 -5.45 -7.25
N LEU A 207 27.19 -5.22 -6.00
CA LEU A 207 28.04 -4.08 -5.61
C LEU A 207 29.41 -4.14 -6.31
N ARG A 208 30.01 -5.32 -6.41
CA ARG A 208 31.29 -5.48 -7.11
C ARG A 208 31.16 -5.17 -8.61
N ALA A 209 30.09 -5.63 -9.26
CA ALA A 209 29.82 -5.30 -10.66
C ALA A 209 29.60 -3.79 -10.84
N ARG A 210 28.83 -3.17 -9.94
CA ARG A 210 28.56 -1.72 -9.96
C ARG A 210 29.82 -0.89 -9.79
N LEU A 211 30.71 -1.26 -8.86
CA LEU A 211 32.01 -0.58 -8.70
C LEU A 211 32.87 -0.69 -9.97
N ALA A 212 32.88 -1.87 -10.61
CA ALA A 212 33.60 -2.08 -11.85
C ALA A 212 33.04 -1.22 -13.00
N GLU A 213 31.72 -1.08 -13.08
CA GLU A 213 31.05 -0.21 -14.06
C GLU A 213 31.47 1.26 -13.86
N TYR A 214 31.45 1.77 -12.63
CA TYR A 214 31.89 3.14 -12.33
C TYR A 214 33.38 3.38 -12.55
N THR A 215 34.22 2.35 -12.36
CA THR A 215 35.67 2.47 -12.55
C THR A 215 36.07 2.42 -14.02
N SER A 216 35.32 1.67 -14.85
CA SER A 216 35.63 1.47 -16.27
C SER A 216 34.81 2.35 -17.23
N GLY A 217 33.68 2.88 -16.77
CA GLY A 217 32.75 3.67 -17.56
C GLY A 217 32.83 5.17 -17.30
N ASP A 218 32.01 5.92 -18.04
CA ASP A 218 31.77 7.34 -17.80
C ASP A 218 30.79 7.49 -16.62
N VAL A 219 31.32 7.94 -15.47
CA VAL A 219 30.56 8.14 -14.23
C VAL A 219 29.34 9.03 -14.45
N ASN A 220 29.45 10.10 -15.23
CA ASN A 220 28.33 11.02 -15.47
C ASN A 220 27.25 10.40 -16.33
N LYS A 221 27.63 9.55 -17.30
CA LYS A 221 26.67 8.80 -18.11
C LYS A 221 25.89 7.79 -17.27
N ILE A 222 26.57 7.09 -16.36
CA ILE A 222 25.93 6.13 -15.44
C ILE A 222 25.00 6.89 -14.49
N LEU A 223 25.47 7.99 -13.88
CA LEU A 223 24.66 8.85 -13.01
C LEU A 223 23.43 9.42 -13.73
N ALA A 224 23.56 9.87 -14.97
CA ALA A 224 22.43 10.38 -15.74
C ALA A 224 21.36 9.30 -15.98
N ALA A 225 21.78 8.05 -16.24
CA ALA A 225 20.86 6.93 -16.39
C ALA A 225 20.16 6.56 -15.08
N GLU A 226 20.90 6.50 -13.96
CA GLU A 226 20.35 6.26 -12.62
C GLU A 226 19.34 7.35 -12.23
N THR A 227 19.70 8.62 -12.44
CA THR A 227 18.83 9.77 -12.17
C THR A 227 17.56 9.72 -13.02
N SER A 228 17.65 9.39 -14.31
CA SER A 228 16.47 9.24 -15.16
C SER A 228 15.54 8.13 -14.66
N ALA A 229 16.09 6.98 -14.25
CA ALA A 229 15.29 5.89 -13.69
C ALA A 229 14.62 6.30 -12.37
N LEU A 230 15.34 6.99 -11.48
CA LEU A 230 14.79 7.52 -10.24
C LEU A 230 13.67 8.54 -10.47
N GLN A 231 13.78 9.40 -11.48
CA GLN A 231 12.72 10.34 -11.84
C GLN A 231 11.44 9.63 -12.27
N ASP A 232 11.55 8.57 -13.08
CA ASP A 232 10.40 7.78 -13.52
C ASP A 232 9.75 7.02 -12.35
N ASP A 233 10.56 6.47 -11.44
CA ASP A 233 10.11 5.83 -10.21
C ASP A 233 9.37 6.82 -9.29
N VAL A 234 9.95 8.00 -9.04
CA VAL A 234 9.33 9.06 -8.23
C VAL A 234 8.00 9.49 -8.85
N ARG A 235 7.95 9.73 -10.17
CA ARG A 235 6.70 10.07 -10.86
C ARG A 235 5.64 8.99 -10.70
N THR A 236 6.04 7.72 -10.78
CA THR A 236 5.13 6.58 -10.59
C THR A 236 4.60 6.53 -9.15
N LEU A 237 5.48 6.65 -8.15
CA LEU A 237 5.11 6.67 -6.74
C LEU A 237 4.21 7.86 -6.39
N GLN A 238 4.49 9.05 -6.92
CA GLN A 238 3.63 10.23 -6.76
C GLN A 238 2.21 9.97 -7.26
N ARG A 239 2.06 9.34 -8.43
CA ARG A 239 0.75 8.96 -8.96
C ARG A 239 0.04 7.95 -8.06
N LEU A 240 0.76 6.94 -7.55
CA LEU A 240 0.19 5.93 -6.65
C LEU A 240 -0.27 6.55 -5.32
N VAL A 241 0.55 7.39 -4.70
CA VAL A 241 0.19 8.11 -3.47
C VAL A 241 -1.03 8.99 -3.72
N ALA A 242 -1.03 9.79 -4.79
CA ALA A 242 -2.15 10.64 -5.15
C ALA A 242 -3.42 9.86 -5.50
N ALA A 243 -3.31 8.63 -6.01
CA ALA A 243 -4.45 7.75 -6.26
C ALA A 243 -4.99 7.12 -4.95
N GLY A 244 -4.13 6.92 -3.95
CA GLY A 244 -4.52 6.50 -2.61
C GLY A 244 -5.26 7.60 -1.83
N ASP A 245 -4.99 8.86 -2.15
CA ASP A 245 -5.63 10.02 -1.54
C ASP A 245 -7.15 10.04 -1.78
N ARG A 246 -7.87 10.40 -0.73
CA ARG A 246 -9.32 10.54 -0.79
C ARG A 246 -9.68 11.84 -1.49
N ILE A 247 -10.20 11.71 -2.70
CA ILE A 247 -10.79 12.84 -3.40
C ILE A 247 -12.26 12.94 -2.99
N TYR A 248 -12.53 13.93 -2.16
CA TYR A 248 -13.87 14.23 -1.69
C TYR A 248 -14.56 15.19 -2.65
N MET A 249 -15.80 14.88 -2.97
CA MET A 249 -16.68 15.77 -3.70
C MET A 249 -17.20 16.86 -2.77
N LEU A 250 -16.92 18.11 -3.12
CA LEU A 250 -17.46 19.31 -2.44
C LEU A 250 -18.76 19.76 -3.10
N SER A 251 -18.81 19.72 -4.43
CA SER A 251 -19.99 20.03 -5.23
C SER A 251 -19.97 19.22 -6.53
N ALA A 252 -21.15 19.02 -7.12
CA ALA A 252 -21.28 18.42 -8.46
C ALA A 252 -22.45 19.07 -9.19
N ARG A 253 -22.21 19.50 -10.43
CA ARG A 253 -23.23 20.08 -11.31
C ARG A 253 -22.96 19.75 -12.77
N VAL A 254 -24.01 19.65 -13.56
CA VAL A 254 -23.96 19.61 -15.02
C VAL A 254 -23.79 21.03 -15.55
N VAL A 255 -22.74 21.26 -16.32
CA VAL A 255 -22.38 22.56 -16.90
C VAL A 255 -22.62 22.64 -18.41
N GLU A 256 -22.57 21.50 -19.09
CA GLU A 256 -22.75 21.41 -20.54
C GLU A 256 -23.52 20.14 -20.92
N SER A 257 -24.16 20.15 -22.08
CA SER A 257 -24.78 18.97 -22.70
C SER A 257 -24.48 18.95 -24.19
N ARG A 258 -24.18 17.77 -24.74
CA ARG A 258 -23.88 17.60 -26.17
C ARG A 258 -24.50 16.32 -26.72
N LYS A 259 -24.66 16.29 -28.04
CA LYS A 259 -24.99 15.08 -28.79
C LYS A 259 -23.73 14.55 -29.47
N VAL A 260 -23.39 13.30 -29.21
CA VAL A 260 -22.26 12.62 -29.84
C VAL A 260 -22.76 11.45 -30.65
N THR A 261 -22.26 11.29 -31.87
CA THR A 261 -22.51 10.09 -32.67
C THR A 261 -21.48 9.03 -32.31
N ARG A 262 -21.91 7.92 -31.69
CA ARG A 262 -21.08 6.75 -31.41
C ARG A 262 -21.67 5.52 -32.10
N HIS A 263 -20.85 4.79 -32.86
CA HIS A 263 -21.28 3.60 -33.60
C HIS A 263 -22.57 3.81 -34.43
N GLY A 264 -22.67 4.96 -35.11
CA GLY A 264 -23.84 5.33 -35.92
C GLY A 264 -25.11 5.68 -35.15
N ARG A 265 -25.05 5.79 -33.81
CA ARG A 265 -26.18 6.21 -32.97
C ARG A 265 -25.88 7.54 -32.26
N HIS A 266 -26.86 8.42 -32.22
CA HIS A 266 -26.78 9.64 -31.42
C HIS A 266 -26.96 9.32 -29.93
N VAL A 267 -26.04 9.84 -29.12
CA VAL A 267 -26.02 9.68 -27.67
C VAL A 267 -25.87 11.04 -27.02
N ASP A 268 -26.72 11.32 -26.04
CA ASP A 268 -26.62 12.53 -25.24
C ASP A 268 -25.61 12.33 -24.11
N GLU A 269 -24.64 13.23 -24.04
CA GLU A 269 -23.65 13.30 -22.97
C GLU A 269 -23.78 14.63 -22.22
N TYR A 270 -23.53 14.58 -20.92
CA TYR A 270 -23.61 15.71 -20.00
C TYR A 270 -22.25 15.88 -19.34
N GLN A 271 -21.70 17.09 -19.40
CA GLN A 271 -20.46 17.42 -18.73
C GLN A 271 -20.76 17.76 -17.28
N LEU A 272 -20.21 16.97 -16.36
CA LEU A 272 -20.23 17.28 -14.95
C LEU A 272 -18.97 18.07 -14.60
N ALA A 273 -19.15 19.18 -13.89
CA ALA A 273 -18.12 19.84 -13.10
C ALA A 273 -18.23 19.37 -11.66
N VAL A 274 -17.17 18.73 -11.16
CA VAL A 274 -17.07 18.21 -9.81
C VAL A 274 -15.97 18.96 -9.08
N GLU A 275 -16.35 19.76 -8.09
CA GLU A 275 -15.38 20.43 -7.23
C GLU A 275 -14.88 19.46 -6.17
N THR A 276 -13.56 19.43 -5.98
CA THR A 276 -12.91 18.48 -5.07
C THR A 276 -12.06 19.21 -4.04
N ASN A 277 -11.81 18.54 -2.91
CA ASN A 277 -11.01 19.09 -1.82
C ASN A 277 -9.52 19.24 -2.15
N SER A 278 -8.99 18.49 -3.13
CA SER A 278 -7.55 18.39 -3.37
C SER A 278 -7.11 18.52 -4.83
N ARG A 279 -8.02 18.35 -5.79
CA ARG A 279 -7.68 18.37 -7.24
C ARG A 279 -8.39 19.49 -8.01
N GLY A 280 -8.91 20.49 -7.30
CA GLY A 280 -9.71 21.56 -7.91
C GLY A 280 -11.00 21.03 -8.56
N THR A 281 -11.41 21.61 -9.67
CA THR A 281 -12.60 21.21 -10.43
C THR A 281 -12.24 20.18 -11.50
N LEU A 282 -12.75 18.96 -11.36
CA LEU A 282 -12.66 17.92 -12.36
C LEU A 282 -13.85 18.02 -13.32
N THR A 283 -13.60 17.90 -14.63
CA THR A 283 -14.67 17.87 -15.64
C THR A 283 -14.71 16.52 -16.33
N LEU A 284 -15.91 15.95 -16.47
CA LEU A 284 -16.10 14.62 -17.05
C LEU A 284 -17.42 14.52 -17.81
N TRP A 285 -17.41 13.78 -18.92
CA TRP A 285 -18.59 13.53 -19.74
C TRP A 285 -19.24 12.20 -19.36
N HIS A 286 -20.53 12.23 -19.04
CA HIS A 286 -21.30 11.04 -18.74
C HIS A 286 -22.59 10.99 -19.55
N ARG A 287 -23.01 9.77 -19.88
CA ARG A 287 -24.33 9.52 -20.44
C ARG A 287 -25.40 9.69 -19.38
N TYR A 288 -26.62 10.06 -19.81
CA TYR A 288 -27.77 10.15 -18.90
C TYR A 288 -27.99 8.89 -18.06
N CYS A 289 -27.80 7.71 -18.65
CA CYS A 289 -27.97 6.42 -17.99
C CYS A 289 -27.07 6.25 -16.75
N THR A 290 -25.88 6.85 -16.73
CA THR A 290 -24.98 6.79 -15.56
C THR A 290 -25.60 7.50 -14.36
N LEU A 291 -26.14 8.70 -14.54
CA LEU A 291 -26.77 9.48 -13.47
C LEU A 291 -28.12 8.90 -13.06
N TYR A 292 -28.86 8.34 -14.03
CA TYR A 292 -30.08 7.61 -13.73
C TYR A 292 -29.80 6.34 -12.89
N HIS A 293 -28.76 5.58 -13.24
CA HIS A 293 -28.35 4.41 -12.48
C HIS A 293 -27.87 4.77 -11.07
N LEU A 294 -27.14 5.87 -10.91
CA LEU A 294 -26.79 6.40 -9.59
C LEU A 294 -28.03 6.61 -8.72
N ARG A 295 -29.10 7.20 -9.26
CA ARG A 295 -30.38 7.35 -8.55
C ARG A 295 -30.98 6.01 -8.15
N THR A 296 -30.99 5.03 -9.06
CA THR A 296 -31.47 3.68 -8.75
C THR A 296 -30.68 3.07 -7.59
N LEU A 297 -29.34 3.14 -7.63
CA LEU A 297 -28.48 2.64 -6.56
C LEU A 297 -28.76 3.34 -5.22
N MET A 298 -29.00 4.66 -5.24
CA MET A 298 -29.37 5.39 -4.03
C MET A 298 -30.71 4.93 -3.46
N LEU A 299 -31.72 4.76 -4.29
CA LEU A 299 -33.03 4.26 -3.87
C LEU A 299 -32.93 2.87 -3.26
N THR A 300 -32.18 1.96 -3.89
CA THR A 300 -31.96 0.61 -3.37
C THR A 300 -31.23 0.63 -2.03
N LYS A 301 -30.23 1.50 -1.87
CA LYS A 301 -29.39 1.52 -0.66
C LYS A 301 -29.99 2.29 0.51
N TYR A 302 -30.76 3.34 0.24
CA TYR A 302 -31.23 4.29 1.28
C TYR A 302 -32.76 4.39 1.39
N GLY A 303 -33.52 3.69 0.55
CA GLY A 303 -34.98 3.60 0.62
C GLY A 303 -35.66 4.97 0.65
N ASP A 304 -36.53 5.17 1.63
CA ASP A 304 -37.35 6.38 1.81
C ASP A 304 -36.55 7.68 1.89
N ARG A 305 -35.28 7.60 2.30
CA ARG A 305 -34.43 8.79 2.32
C ARG A 305 -34.10 9.27 0.92
N ALA A 306 -33.79 8.33 0.02
CA ALA A 306 -33.50 8.64 -1.37
C ALA A 306 -34.77 8.90 -2.18
N SER A 307 -35.96 8.46 -1.72
CA SER A 307 -37.22 8.80 -2.38
C SER A 307 -37.60 10.26 -2.26
N GLY A 308 -37.06 10.98 -1.26
CA GLY A 308 -37.19 12.43 -1.12
C GLY A 308 -36.35 13.25 -2.11
N LEU A 309 -35.48 12.62 -2.90
CA LEU A 309 -34.68 13.31 -3.91
C LEU A 309 -35.53 13.67 -5.15
N PRO A 310 -35.21 14.78 -5.84
CA PRO A 310 -35.85 15.15 -7.10
C PRO A 310 -35.88 13.99 -8.10
N SER A 311 -37.04 13.78 -8.73
CA SER A 311 -37.21 12.69 -9.68
C SER A 311 -36.46 12.97 -10.98
N LEU A 312 -35.81 11.93 -11.52
CA LEU A 312 -35.19 11.98 -12.84
C LEU A 312 -36.12 11.34 -13.88
N PRO A 313 -36.29 11.95 -15.07
CA PRO A 313 -37.08 11.36 -16.16
C PRO A 313 -36.66 9.93 -16.50
N LYS A 314 -37.59 9.06 -16.88
CA LYS A 314 -37.19 7.72 -17.36
C LYS A 314 -36.35 7.85 -18.65
N HIS A 315 -35.34 7.00 -18.78
CA HIS A 315 -34.51 6.95 -19.97
C HIS A 315 -35.35 6.47 -21.17
N SER A 316 -35.78 7.36 -22.06
CA SER A 316 -36.37 6.95 -23.34
C SER A 316 -35.25 6.43 -24.25
N VAL A 317 -35.33 5.16 -24.64
CA VAL A 317 -34.28 4.45 -25.40
C VAL A 317 -34.37 4.73 -26.92
N PHE A 318 -35.47 5.33 -27.39
CA PHE A 318 -35.81 5.38 -28.82
C PHE A 318 -36.15 6.77 -29.35
N THR A 319 -35.86 7.85 -28.61
CA THR A 319 -36.21 9.22 -29.05
C THR A 319 -34.98 10.10 -29.08
N VAL A 320 -34.67 10.67 -30.25
CA VAL A 320 -33.72 11.78 -30.36
C VAL A 320 -34.32 12.95 -29.59
N LEU A 321 -33.63 13.40 -28.55
CA LEU A 321 -34.13 14.51 -27.73
C LEU A 321 -34.01 15.82 -28.49
N SER A 322 -35.03 16.66 -28.41
CA SER A 322 -34.87 18.06 -28.82
C SER A 322 -33.89 18.77 -27.86
N GLU A 323 -33.31 19.88 -28.31
CA GLU A 323 -32.45 20.71 -27.48
C GLU A 323 -33.19 21.23 -26.22
N ALA A 324 -34.46 21.61 -26.37
CA ALA A 324 -35.32 22.00 -25.25
C ALA A 324 -35.46 20.87 -24.20
N CYS A 325 -35.60 19.60 -24.64
CA CYS A 325 -35.62 18.46 -23.72
C CYS A 325 -34.27 18.22 -23.03
N MET A 326 -33.14 18.54 -23.68
CA MET A 326 -31.84 18.45 -23.03
C MET A 326 -31.69 19.53 -21.95
N ILE A 327 -32.14 20.76 -22.20
CA ILE A 327 -32.11 21.87 -21.24
C ILE A 327 -32.94 21.53 -19.99
N ASP A 328 -34.19 21.08 -20.16
CA ASP A 328 -35.04 20.63 -19.04
C ASP A 328 -34.39 19.50 -18.24
N ARG A 329 -33.74 18.56 -18.94
CA ARG A 329 -33.03 17.46 -18.30
C ARG A 329 -31.80 17.93 -17.52
N VAL A 330 -31.03 18.91 -18.02
CA VAL A 330 -29.91 19.51 -17.29
C VAL A 330 -30.41 20.14 -15.99
N ALA A 331 -31.52 20.89 -16.04
CA ALA A 331 -32.12 21.48 -14.84
C ALA A 331 -32.52 20.41 -13.80
N LYS A 332 -33.15 19.32 -14.24
CA LYS A 332 -33.53 18.19 -13.36
C LYS A 332 -32.32 17.45 -12.79
N LEU A 333 -31.28 17.25 -13.59
CA LEU A 333 -30.02 16.65 -13.14
C LEU A 333 -29.35 17.51 -12.09
N ASN A 334 -29.31 18.83 -12.28
CA ASN A 334 -28.74 19.76 -11.31
C ASN A 334 -29.52 19.78 -10.01
N ALA A 335 -30.86 19.87 -10.06
CA ALA A 335 -31.70 19.79 -8.86
C ALA A 335 -31.48 18.47 -8.10
N TYR A 336 -31.38 17.35 -8.81
CA TYR A 336 -31.08 16.05 -8.21
C TYR A 336 -29.70 16.02 -7.53
N LEU A 337 -28.64 16.47 -8.22
CA LEU A 337 -27.28 16.49 -7.69
C LEU A 337 -27.17 17.42 -6.49
N GLU A 338 -27.80 18.58 -6.52
CA GLU A 338 -27.82 19.55 -5.43
C GLU A 338 -28.48 18.96 -4.17
N ALA A 339 -29.67 18.38 -4.31
CA ALA A 339 -30.35 17.71 -3.20
C ALA A 339 -29.54 16.50 -2.67
N ALA A 340 -28.96 15.71 -3.58
CA ALA A 340 -28.12 14.57 -3.23
C ALA A 340 -26.81 15.00 -2.54
N MET A 341 -26.28 16.19 -2.83
CA MET A 341 -25.12 16.77 -2.15
C MET A 341 -25.50 17.35 -0.79
N ALA A 342 -26.65 18.01 -0.67
CA ALA A 342 -27.13 18.62 0.57
C ALA A 342 -27.44 17.60 1.69
N ASP A 343 -27.91 16.39 1.35
CA ASP A 343 -28.22 15.38 2.36
C ASP A 343 -26.96 14.73 2.96
N GLU A 344 -26.61 15.09 4.20
CA GLU A 344 -25.38 14.62 4.85
C GLU A 344 -25.21 13.09 4.97
N LYS A 345 -26.29 12.32 4.98
CA LYS A 345 -26.19 10.86 5.20
C LYS A 345 -26.07 10.06 3.91
N LEU A 346 -26.42 10.65 2.76
CA LEU A 346 -26.25 10.00 1.46
C LEU A 346 -24.77 9.95 1.08
N GLN A 347 -24.27 8.75 0.81
CA GLN A 347 -22.90 8.52 0.34
C GLN A 347 -22.92 7.90 -1.05
N TRP A 348 -22.09 8.43 -1.93
CA TRP A 348 -21.99 7.99 -3.31
C TRP A 348 -20.67 8.42 -3.93
N GLY A 349 -20.38 7.97 -5.14
CA GLY A 349 -19.20 8.40 -5.86
C GLY A 349 -19.36 8.29 -7.36
N LEU A 350 -18.45 8.94 -8.07
CA LEU A 350 -18.33 8.90 -9.52
C LEU A 350 -16.93 8.45 -9.91
N ARG A 351 -16.85 7.72 -11.01
CA ARG A 351 -15.58 7.42 -11.66
C ARG A 351 -15.32 8.52 -12.68
N VAL A 352 -14.21 9.26 -12.49
CA VAL A 352 -13.80 10.35 -13.39
C VAL A 352 -13.07 9.79 -14.60
N ASP A 353 -12.13 8.88 -14.36
CA ASP A 353 -11.36 8.18 -15.38
C ASP A 353 -11.02 6.76 -14.89
N ASP A 354 -10.09 6.08 -15.55
CA ASP A 354 -9.79 4.70 -15.20
C ASP A 354 -9.22 4.53 -13.78
N ASP A 355 -8.59 5.57 -13.26
CA ASP A 355 -7.76 5.58 -12.06
C ASP A 355 -8.27 6.55 -10.97
N THR A 356 -9.20 7.45 -11.31
CA THR A 356 -9.70 8.50 -10.43
C THR A 356 -11.16 8.27 -10.09
N ARG A 357 -11.45 8.16 -8.78
CA ARG A 357 -12.81 8.10 -8.24
C ARG A 357 -13.01 9.20 -7.22
N VAL A 358 -14.11 9.93 -7.35
CA VAL A 358 -14.51 10.99 -6.43
C VAL A 358 -15.68 10.52 -5.59
N PHE A 359 -15.65 10.80 -4.30
CA PHE A 359 -16.65 10.31 -3.37
C PHE A 359 -17.24 11.43 -2.53
N LYS A 360 -18.55 11.36 -2.34
CA LYS A 360 -19.23 12.02 -1.25
C LYS A 360 -19.37 11.03 -0.10
N TYR A 361 -18.69 11.31 1.01
CA TYR A 361 -18.83 10.56 2.25
C TYR A 361 -19.68 11.33 3.26
N GLN A 362 -20.20 10.63 4.25
CA GLN A 362 -20.69 11.29 5.46
C GLN A 362 -19.54 12.11 6.03
N LYS A 363 -19.78 13.39 6.33
CA LYS A 363 -18.85 14.16 7.15
C LYS A 363 -18.60 13.32 8.40
N PRO A 364 -17.34 12.96 8.74
CA PRO A 364 -17.10 12.25 9.97
C PRO A 364 -17.70 13.12 11.08
N ARG A 365 -18.66 12.57 11.84
CA ARG A 365 -18.88 13.06 13.21
C ARG A 365 -17.49 13.11 13.80
N ARG A 366 -17.08 14.24 14.39
CA ARG A 366 -15.82 14.36 15.14
C ARG A 366 -15.77 13.17 16.13
N ALA A 367 -15.16 12.09 15.69
CA ALA A 367 -15.04 10.85 16.43
C ALA A 367 -13.61 10.87 16.87
N HIS A 368 -13.44 11.01 18.18
CA HIS A 368 -12.17 10.87 18.86
C HIS A 368 -11.34 9.77 18.21
N SER A 369 -10.13 10.13 17.83
CA SER A 369 -9.00 9.25 17.57
C SER A 369 -9.04 8.03 18.49
N ARG A 370 -9.66 6.94 18.01
CA ARG A 370 -9.33 5.60 18.47
C ARG A 370 -8.36 5.06 17.46
N VAL A 371 -7.09 5.42 17.67
CA VAL A 371 -5.97 4.58 17.27
C VAL A 371 -6.29 3.20 17.86
N SER A 372 -6.59 2.24 17.00
CA SER A 372 -6.74 0.86 17.42
C SER A 372 -5.40 0.44 18.00
N VAL A 373 -5.37 0.29 19.31
CA VAL A 373 -4.25 -0.26 20.09
C VAL A 373 -4.23 -1.76 19.83
N ALA A 374 -3.93 -2.16 18.60
CA ALA A 374 -3.55 -3.54 18.32
C ALA A 374 -2.15 -3.70 18.92
N SER A 375 -1.97 -4.72 19.75
CA SER A 375 -0.69 -5.06 20.35
C SER A 375 0.33 -5.41 19.27
N THR A 376 1.07 -4.41 18.82
CA THR A 376 2.28 -4.61 18.04
C THR A 376 3.41 -4.83 19.01
N ALA A 377 4.17 -5.92 18.88
CA ALA A 377 5.49 -6.00 19.49
C ALA A 377 6.35 -4.87 18.89
N GLY A 378 6.46 -3.76 19.64
CA GLY A 378 7.23 -2.59 19.24
C GLY A 378 8.72 -2.86 19.32
N SER A 379 9.45 -2.36 18.32
CA SER A 379 10.89 -2.10 18.37
C SER A 379 11.14 -1.15 19.54
N SER A 380 11.79 -1.64 20.60
CA SER A 380 12.57 -0.79 21.49
C SER A 380 13.97 -0.80 20.89
N ASP A 381 14.24 0.16 20.03
CA ASP A 381 15.61 0.58 19.75
C ASP A 381 15.92 1.59 20.86
N ASP A 382 16.45 1.10 21.98
CA ASP A 382 17.06 1.93 23.00
C ASP A 382 18.47 2.32 22.52
N ASP A 383 18.52 3.25 21.58
CA ASP A 383 19.68 4.11 21.35
C ASP A 383 19.48 5.37 22.20
N GLU A 384 20.02 5.41 23.41
CA GLU A 384 20.49 6.65 24.05
C GLU A 384 21.41 6.36 25.26
N ALA A 385 22.66 6.84 25.11
CA ALA A 385 23.76 7.00 26.08
C ALA A 385 24.58 5.78 26.55
#